data_AF-A0A935UAA1-F1
#
_entry.id   AF-A0A935UAA1-F1
#
_cell.length_a   1.000
_cell.length_b   1.000
_cell.length_c   1.000
_cell.angle_alpha   90.00
_cell.angle_beta   90.00
_cell.angle_gamma   90.00
#
_symmetry.space_group_name_H-M   'P 1'
#
loop_
_entity.id
_entity.type
_entity.pdbx_description
1 polymer ?
#
loop_
_entity_poly.entity_id
_entity_poly.type
_entity_poly.pdbx_seq_one_letter_code
_entity_poly.pdbx_strand_id
1 'polypeptide(L)' 'MPTLELDALDTRAFGQLVMFFQLATGYAGIWYGIDPFDQPGVELGKVLTNKAMGK' A
#
# COMPACT_ATOMS: atom_id res chain seq x y z
N MET A 1 -19.17 6.17 -9.06
CA MET A 1 -17.97 6.07 -8.19
C MET A 1 -18.44 6.34 -6.76
N PRO A 2 -18.00 5.58 -5.75
CA PRO A 2 -18.37 5.88 -4.37
C PRO A 2 -17.76 7.22 -3.94
N THR A 3 -18.53 8.02 -3.20
CA THR A 3 -18.09 9.29 -2.59
C THR A 3 -17.98 9.08 -1.09
N LEU A 4 -16.89 9.57 -0.49
CA LEU A 4 -16.72 9.62 0.96
C LEU A 4 -16.84 11.08 1.40
N GLU A 5 -17.76 11.34 2.33
CA GLU A 5 -17.96 12.66 2.93
C GLU A 5 -17.33 12.70 4.31
N LEU A 6 -16.70 13.84 4.63
CA LEU A 6 -16.07 14.11 5.91
C LEU A 6 -16.60 15.44 6.43
N ASP A 7 -16.93 15.52 7.73
CA ASP A 7 -17.40 16.75 8.35
C ASP A 7 -16.33 17.86 8.30
N ALA A 8 -15.05 17.49 8.45
CA ALA A 8 -13.91 18.37 8.31
C ALA A 8 -12.64 17.58 7.91
N LEU A 9 -11.72 18.23 7.21
CA LEU A 9 -10.39 17.68 6.93
C LEU A 9 -9.41 18.11 8.02
N ASP A 10 -9.34 17.34 9.10
CA ASP A 10 -8.35 17.47 10.16
C ASP A 10 -7.43 16.24 10.24
N THR A 11 -6.42 16.29 11.11
CA THR A 11 -5.45 15.20 11.28
C THR A 11 -6.12 13.87 11.66
N ARG A 12 -7.22 13.91 12.42
CA ARG A 12 -7.94 12.71 12.85
C ARG A 12 -8.71 12.10 11.69
N ALA A 13 -9.50 12.90 10.98
CA ALA A 13 -10.27 12.48 9.82
C ALA A 13 -9.35 11.97 8.70
N PHE A 14 -8.22 12.64 8.49
CA PHE A 14 -7.20 12.18 7.54
C PHE A 14 -6.61 10.83 7.93
N GLY A 15 -6.24 10.65 9.21
CA GLY A 15 -5.73 9.36 9.70
C GLY A 15 -6.75 8.23 9.54
N GLN A 16 -8.02 8.49 9.79
CA GLN A 16 -9.10 7.53 9.56
C GLN A 16 -9.24 7.15 8.08
N LEU A 17 -9.17 8.14 7.19
CA LEU A 17 -9.24 7.91 5.74
C LEU A 17 -8.06 7.05 5.25
N VAL A 18 -6.84 7.34 5.71
CA VAL A 18 -5.65 6.54 5.39
C VAL A 18 -5.83 5.10 5.89
N MET A 19 -6.24 4.92 7.16
CA MET A 19 -6.45 3.59 7.73
C MET A 19 -7.56 2.81 7.00
N PHE A 20 -8.64 3.49 6.61
CA PHE A 20 -9.71 2.90 5.81
C PHE A 20 -9.17 2.30 4.50
N PHE A 21 -8.36 3.04 3.75
CA PHE A 21 -7.78 2.54 2.50
C PHE A 21 -6.69 1.49 2.72
N GLN A 22 -5.92 1.56 3.81
CA GLN A 22 -4.95 0.52 4.17
C GLN A 22 -5.66 -0.81 4.46
N LEU A 23 -6.73 -0.78 5.25
CA LEU A 23 -7.55 -1.97 5.53
C LEU A 23 -8.20 -2.50 4.26
N ALA A 24 -8.82 -1.64 3.45
CA ALA A 24 -9.45 -2.04 2.19
C ALA A 24 -8.46 -2.73 1.24
N THR A 25 -7.25 -2.19 1.12
CA THR A 25 -6.17 -2.78 0.32
C THR A 25 -5.73 -4.13 0.89
N GLY A 26 -5.54 -4.24 2.20
CA GLY A 26 -5.18 -5.50 2.86
C GLY A 26 -6.23 -6.59 2.67
N TYR A 27 -7.51 -6.26 2.88
CA TYR A 27 -8.62 -7.20 2.65
C TYR A 27 -8.71 -7.62 1.18
N ALA A 28 -8.52 -6.70 0.25
CA ALA A 28 -8.52 -7.03 -1.18
C ALA A 28 -7.43 -8.05 -1.52
N GLY A 29 -6.21 -7.91 -0.99
CA GLY A 29 -5.14 -8.90 -1.17
C GLY A 29 -5.57 -10.29 -0.73
N ILE A 30 -6.08 -10.41 0.49
CA ILE A 30 -6.57 -11.69 1.04
C ILE A 30 -7.69 -12.27 0.17
N TRP A 31 -8.66 -11.46 -0.27
CA TRP A 31 -9.75 -11.91 -1.15
C TRP A 31 -9.28 -12.39 -2.52
N TYR A 32 -8.20 -11.82 -3.04
CA TYR A 32 -7.60 -12.25 -4.29
C TYR A 32 -6.59 -13.41 -4.13
N GLY A 33 -6.40 -13.94 -2.91
CA GLY A 33 -5.43 -15.00 -2.64
C GLY A 33 -3.98 -14.52 -2.78
N ILE A 34 -3.75 -13.21 -2.59
CA ILE A 34 -2.44 -12.55 -2.63
C ILE A 34 -2.06 -12.17 -1.19
N ASP A 35 -0.79 -12.32 -0.82
CA ASP A 35 -0.29 -11.75 0.43
C ASP A 35 -0.08 -10.23 0.26
N PRO A 36 -0.86 -9.36 0.90
CA PRO A 36 -0.71 -7.91 0.76
C PRO A 36 0.46 -7.36 1.59
N PHE A 37 1.13 -8.19 2.40
CA PHE A 37 2.19 -7.79 3.32
C PHE A 37 3.58 -8.28 2.89
N ASP A 38 3.70 -8.92 1.72
CA ASP A 38 4.97 -9.26 1.10
C ASP A 38 5.35 -8.27 -0.04
N GLN A 39 6.57 -8.41 -0.56
CA GLN A 39 7.07 -7.56 -1.65
C GLN A 39 8.14 -8.24 -2.51
N PRO A 40 7.86 -9.40 -3.14
CA PRO A 40 8.86 -10.12 -3.93
C PRO A 40 9.35 -9.34 -5.16
N GLY A 41 8.51 -8.46 -5.70
CA GLY A 41 8.83 -7.67 -6.90
C GLY A 41 10.02 -6.71 -6.76
N VAL A 42 10.46 -6.39 -5.54
CA VAL A 42 11.56 -5.44 -5.34
C VAL A 42 12.95 -6.09 -5.43
N GLU A 43 13.05 -7.41 -5.26
CA GLU A 43 14.33 -8.08 -5.07
C GLU A 43 15.19 -8.08 -6.34
N LEU A 44 14.59 -8.32 -7.50
CA LEU A 44 15.32 -8.26 -8.76
C LEU A 44 15.87 -6.85 -9.03
N GLY A 45 15.09 -5.81 -8.72
CA GLY A 45 15.52 -4.42 -8.86
C GLY A 45 16.73 -4.10 -8.00
N LYS A 46 16.75 -4.57 -6.75
CA LYS A 46 17.91 -4.43 -5.85
C LYS A 46 19.17 -5.09 -6.42
N VAL A 47 19.06 -6.32 -6.92
CA VAL A 47 20.19 -7.07 -7.49
C VAL A 47 20.77 -6.37 -8.72
N LEU A 48 19.91 -5.97 -9.67
CA LEU A 48 20.34 -5.32 -10.90
C LEU A 48 21.01 -3.97 -10.61
N THR A 49 20.47 -3.21 -9.65
CA THR A 49 21.02 -1.91 -9.26
C THR A 49 22.40 -2.07 -8.63
N ASN A 50 22.58 -3.03 -7.71
CA ASN A 50 23.90 -3.30 -7.11
C ASN A 50 24.94 -3.69 -8.16
N LYS A 51 24.57 -4.59 -9.09
CA LYS A 51 25.44 -4.99 -10.21
C LYS A 51 25.83 -3.79 -11.09
N ALA A 52 24.88 -2.91 -11.40
CA ALA A 52 25.16 -1.70 -12.19
C ALA A 52 26.06 -0.70 -11.47
N MET A 53 26.00 -0.66 -10.13
CA MET A 53 26.86 0.19 -9.29
C MET A 53 28.24 -0.42 -8.99
N GLY A 54 28.52 -1.64 -9.47
CA GLY A 54 29.79 -2.32 -9.20
C GLY A 54 30.00 -2.70 -7.73
N LYS A 55 28.91 -2.88 -6.97
CA LYS A 55 28.89 -3.45 -5.62
C LYS A 55 28.52 -4.92 -5.69
#